data_AF-A0A8S9ZED0-F1
#
_entry.id   AF-A0A8S9ZED0-F1
#
_cell.length_a   1.000
_cell.length_b   1.000
_cell.length_c   1.000
_cell.angle_alpha   90.00
_cell.angle_beta   90.00
_cell.angle_gamma   90.00
#
_symmetry.space_group_name_H-M   'P 1'
#
loop_
_entity.id
_entity.type
_entity.pdbx_description
1 polymer ?
#
loop_
_entity_poly.entity_id
_entity_poly.type
_entity_poly.pdbx_seq_one_letter_code
_entity_poly.pdbx_strand_id
1 'polypeptide(L)'
;LDTVRSVYSITAVSSFCLGILLNLLLSWLILTKTVKAMRMYSRLLLHSCLMIVDHGYRALFQNGFFRNLPQPYAYMMNVLWIQLLLFFLASTTAQFIFRYFLLSKDGHIPHNLIWFMGVMAFFLNLFHIILLAWADYPRPDYFEKMEELSKLVTQEAGITDVKFSSFTWARSFPWLMHCAIMVFLFSTCYAVITVCVFKIRSFVRESFTFNVDIGEKDNSMEKLKKERLRDYNNQITAALIVQAILPTFEVIAMSTQILLPIFYPSGTTVFIIVYTVIPLYFAPVINPIATIYLVKPYRRAVLNIFFKRTNFETTNATMKYNTGILMNKDNQQTNAVAPMDVEN
;
A
#
# COMPACT_ATOMS: atom_id res chain seq x y z
N LEU A 1 -20.24 -23.05 -21.06
CA LEU A 1 -19.23 -22.76 -20.02
C LEU A 1 -19.14 -21.25 -19.90
N ASP A 2 -19.33 -20.69 -18.71
CA ASP A 2 -19.24 -19.24 -18.48
C ASP A 2 -17.75 -18.82 -18.43
N THR A 3 -17.20 -18.57 -19.62
CA THR A 3 -15.77 -18.23 -19.81
C THR A 3 -15.41 -16.93 -19.10
N VAL A 4 -16.29 -15.93 -19.15
CA VAL A 4 -16.06 -14.61 -18.53
C VAL A 4 -15.98 -14.75 -17.01
N ARG A 5 -16.93 -15.48 -16.40
CA ARG A 5 -16.90 -15.77 -14.95
C ARG A 5 -15.68 -16.59 -14.56
N SER A 6 -15.26 -17.54 -15.38
CA SER A 6 -14.04 -18.33 -15.14
C SER A 6 -12.80 -17.44 -15.10
N VAL A 7 -12.62 -16.57 -16.09
CA VAL A 7 -11.50 -15.61 -16.14
C VAL A 7 -11.52 -14.70 -14.91
N TYR A 8 -12.69 -14.16 -14.58
CA TYR A 8 -12.85 -13.26 -13.43
C TYR A 8 -12.52 -13.96 -12.11
N SER A 9 -13.03 -15.18 -11.91
CA SER A 9 -12.80 -15.97 -10.69
C SER A 9 -11.34 -16.39 -10.56
N ILE A 10 -10.71 -16.87 -11.64
CA ILE A 10 -9.29 -17.22 -11.64
C ILE A 10 -8.45 -15.98 -11.32
N THR A 11 -8.71 -14.86 -11.97
CA THR A 11 -7.96 -13.61 -11.73
C THR A 11 -8.12 -13.13 -10.29
N ALA A 12 -9.35 -13.16 -9.76
CA ALA A 12 -9.65 -12.81 -8.37
C ALA A 12 -8.90 -13.71 -7.37
N VAL A 13 -8.97 -15.03 -7.56
CA VAL A 13 -8.30 -16.01 -6.69
C VAL A 13 -6.78 -15.85 -6.77
N SER A 14 -6.22 -15.80 -7.98
CA SER A 14 -4.77 -15.67 -8.17
C SER A 14 -4.23 -14.38 -7.57
N SER A 15 -4.90 -13.26 -7.80
CA SER A 15 -4.48 -11.96 -7.27
C SER A 15 -4.60 -11.87 -5.75
N PHE A 16 -5.63 -12.47 -5.13
CA PHE A 16 -5.74 -12.55 -3.68
C PHE A 16 -4.66 -13.45 -3.07
N CYS A 17 -4.45 -14.66 -3.59
CA CYS A 17 -3.41 -15.56 -3.10
C CYS A 17 -2.02 -14.92 -3.22
N LEU A 18 -1.73 -14.29 -4.36
CA LEU A 18 -0.48 -13.57 -4.59
C LEU A 18 -0.37 -12.34 -3.67
N GLY A 19 -1.47 -11.60 -3.49
CA GLY A 19 -1.56 -10.46 -2.58
C GLY A 19 -1.25 -10.85 -1.14
N ILE A 20 -1.86 -11.92 -0.61
CA ILE A 20 -1.57 -12.43 0.74
C ILE A 20 -0.09 -12.83 0.84
N LEU A 21 0.41 -13.63 -0.10
CA LEU A 21 1.79 -14.11 -0.08
C LEU A 21 2.79 -12.94 -0.06
N LEU A 22 2.60 -11.94 -0.92
CA LEU A 22 3.47 -10.77 -1.00
C LEU A 22 3.35 -9.85 0.22
N ASN A 23 2.17 -9.72 0.81
CA ASN A 23 1.98 -8.93 2.03
C ASN A 23 2.58 -9.61 3.26
N LEU A 24 2.51 -10.94 3.35
CA LEU A 24 3.22 -11.72 4.37
C LEU A 24 4.75 -11.58 4.20
N LEU A 25 5.25 -11.69 2.96
CA LEU A 25 6.65 -11.45 2.64
C LEU A 25 7.08 -10.03 3.02
N LEU A 26 6.31 -9.02 2.63
CA LEU A 26 6.59 -7.62 2.97
C LEU A 26 6.57 -7.41 4.49
N SER A 27 5.59 -7.97 5.19
CA SER A 27 5.52 -7.89 6.66
C SER A 27 6.75 -8.52 7.31
N TRP A 28 7.18 -9.70 6.84
CA TRP A 28 8.42 -10.33 7.28
C TRP A 28 9.66 -9.46 7.01
N LEU A 29 9.74 -8.83 5.83
CA LEU A 29 10.83 -7.89 5.48
C LEU A 29 10.83 -6.66 6.39
N ILE A 30 9.65 -6.10 6.67
CA ILE A 30 9.50 -4.96 7.57
C ILE A 30 9.98 -5.33 8.98
N LEU A 31 9.60 -6.50 9.49
CA LEU A 31 9.97 -6.94 10.83
C LEU A 31 11.45 -7.31 10.95
N THR A 32 12.02 -7.96 9.94
CA THR A 32 13.38 -8.54 10.04
C THR A 32 14.48 -7.75 9.36
N LYS A 33 14.16 -6.91 8.36
CA LYS A 33 15.14 -6.20 7.51
C LYS A 33 15.09 -4.68 7.62
N THR A 34 14.19 -4.12 8.44
CA THR A 34 14.15 -2.67 8.65
C THR A 34 15.32 -2.21 9.51
N VAL A 35 16.10 -1.27 8.97
CA VAL A 35 17.24 -0.64 9.67
C VAL A 35 16.72 0.16 10.87
N LYS A 36 17.48 0.22 11.98
CA LYS A 36 17.09 0.93 13.21
C LYS A 36 16.60 2.37 12.96
N ALA A 37 17.26 3.10 12.06
CA ALA A 37 16.87 4.47 11.68
C ALA A 37 15.49 4.56 10.99
N MET A 38 15.02 3.47 10.38
CA MET A 38 13.71 3.39 9.71
C MET A 38 12.61 2.79 10.61
N ARG A 39 12.93 2.37 11.84
CA ARG A 39 11.99 1.61 12.70
C ARG A 39 10.72 2.40 13.07
N MET A 40 10.77 3.74 13.10
CA MET A 40 9.55 4.52 13.28
C MET A 40 8.59 4.38 12.09
N TYR A 41 9.12 4.26 10.87
CA TYR A 41 8.34 4.09 9.65
C TYR A 41 7.85 2.66 9.44
N SER A 42 8.46 1.67 10.09
CA SER A 42 8.04 0.26 9.94
C SER A 42 6.60 0.05 10.40
N ARG A 43 6.15 0.78 11.42
CA ARG A 43 4.75 0.73 11.89
C ARG A 43 3.77 1.27 10.85
N LEU A 44 4.13 2.37 10.18
CA LEU A 44 3.33 2.95 9.09
C LEU A 44 3.25 1.99 7.90
N LEU A 45 4.38 1.38 7.52
CA LEU A 45 4.41 0.39 6.43
C LEU A 45 3.63 -0.88 6.80
N LEU A 46 3.70 -1.35 8.04
CA LEU A 46 2.95 -2.52 8.48
C LEU A 46 1.44 -2.28 8.44
N HIS A 47 0.99 -1.07 8.77
CA HIS A 47 -0.42 -0.67 8.60
C HIS A 47 -0.87 -0.82 7.15
N SER A 48 -0.02 -0.43 6.18
CA SER A 48 -0.36 -0.60 4.77
C SER A 48 -0.52 -2.07 4.36
N CYS A 49 0.23 -3.00 4.95
CA CYS A 49 0.10 -4.44 4.68
C CYS A 49 -1.27 -4.99 5.10
N LEU A 50 -1.85 -4.48 6.20
CA LEU A 50 -3.14 -4.93 6.71
C LEU A 50 -4.31 -4.45 5.84
N MET A 51 -4.22 -3.22 5.35
CA MET A 51 -5.27 -2.58 4.56
C MET A 51 -5.53 -3.25 3.21
N ILE A 52 -4.56 -4.00 2.70
CA ILE A 52 -4.58 -4.58 1.37
C ILE A 52 -5.44 -5.85 1.27
N VAL A 53 -5.70 -6.52 2.40
CA VAL A 53 -6.58 -7.70 2.45
C VAL A 53 -7.99 -7.38 1.92
N ASP A 54 -8.39 -6.11 1.93
CA ASP A 54 -9.70 -5.60 1.49
C ASP A 54 -10.01 -5.82 -0.01
N HIS A 55 -9.12 -5.46 -0.92
CA HIS A 55 -9.46 -5.53 -2.36
C HIS A 55 -9.62 -6.96 -2.86
N GLY A 56 -8.77 -7.87 -2.37
CA GLY A 56 -8.94 -9.29 -2.68
C GLY A 56 -10.13 -9.91 -1.95
N TYR A 57 -10.55 -9.32 -0.81
CA TYR A 57 -11.79 -9.71 -0.14
C TYR A 57 -13.02 -9.48 -1.02
N ARG A 58 -13.14 -8.32 -1.69
CA ARG A 58 -14.22 -8.04 -2.65
C ARG A 58 -14.28 -9.10 -3.75
N ALA A 59 -13.13 -9.39 -4.35
CA ALA A 59 -13.04 -10.24 -5.53
C ALA A 59 -13.51 -11.68 -5.25
N LEU A 60 -13.03 -12.27 -4.14
CA LEU A 60 -13.33 -13.65 -3.76
C LEU A 60 -14.64 -13.81 -3.02
N PHE A 61 -14.87 -12.97 -2.01
CA PHE A 61 -15.96 -13.25 -1.09
C PHE A 61 -17.28 -12.67 -1.58
N GLN A 62 -17.32 -11.43 -2.12
CA GLN A 62 -18.59 -10.88 -2.63
C GLN A 62 -19.06 -11.58 -3.90
N ASN A 63 -18.14 -11.92 -4.82
CA ASN A 63 -18.52 -12.64 -6.05
C ASN A 63 -18.66 -14.16 -5.84
N GLY A 64 -18.11 -14.69 -4.75
CA GLY A 64 -18.18 -16.09 -4.37
C GLY A 64 -19.15 -16.33 -3.21
N PHE A 65 -18.59 -16.59 -2.02
CA PHE A 65 -19.33 -17.10 -0.85
C PHE A 65 -20.48 -16.19 -0.39
N PHE A 66 -20.23 -14.87 -0.27
CA PHE A 66 -21.23 -13.91 0.23
C PHE A 66 -22.31 -13.55 -0.78
N ARG A 67 -22.14 -13.90 -2.07
CA ARG A 67 -23.14 -13.64 -3.11
C ARG A 67 -24.49 -14.30 -2.83
N ASN A 68 -24.47 -15.43 -2.12
CA ASN A 68 -25.67 -16.21 -1.82
C ASN A 68 -26.25 -15.92 -0.43
N LEU A 69 -25.67 -14.98 0.32
CA LEU A 69 -26.25 -14.60 1.60
C LEU A 69 -27.59 -13.89 1.39
N PRO A 70 -28.59 -14.13 2.25
CA PRO A 70 -29.82 -13.36 2.23
C PRO A 70 -29.55 -11.91 2.65
N GLN A 71 -30.46 -11.01 2.26
CA GLN A 71 -30.49 -9.67 2.83
C GLN A 71 -30.86 -9.76 4.33
N PRO A 72 -30.26 -8.93 5.21
CA PRO A 72 -29.40 -7.78 4.92
C PRO A 72 -27.89 -8.10 4.86
N TYR A 73 -27.48 -9.36 5.02
CA TYR A 73 -26.07 -9.72 5.17
C TYR A 73 -25.27 -9.48 3.90
N ALA A 74 -25.83 -9.78 2.72
CA ALA A 74 -25.17 -9.48 1.44
C ALA A 74 -24.88 -7.98 1.29
N TYR A 75 -25.84 -7.12 1.65
CA TYR A 75 -25.65 -5.67 1.66
C TYR A 75 -24.61 -5.21 2.70
N MET A 76 -24.62 -5.78 3.91
CA MET A 76 -23.63 -5.46 4.95
C MET A 76 -22.19 -5.73 4.47
N MET A 77 -21.98 -6.80 3.70
CA MET A 77 -20.66 -7.09 3.10
C MET A 77 -20.27 -6.11 1.99
N ASN A 78 -21.25 -5.54 1.28
CA ASN A 78 -21.03 -4.44 0.34
C ASN A 78 -20.59 -3.17 1.07
N VAL A 79 -21.31 -2.79 2.12
CA VAL A 79 -20.99 -1.64 2.97
C VAL A 79 -19.60 -1.77 3.56
N LEU A 80 -19.26 -2.93 4.14
CA LEU A 80 -17.95 -3.16 4.75
C LEU A 80 -16.80 -2.93 3.76
N TRP A 81 -16.94 -3.41 2.53
CA TRP A 81 -15.94 -3.21 1.48
C TRP A 81 -15.76 -1.72 1.14
N ILE A 82 -16.85 -0.99 0.90
CA ILE A 82 -16.76 0.45 0.59
C ILE A 82 -16.20 1.23 1.80
N GLN A 83 -16.51 0.80 3.03
CA GLN A 83 -15.90 1.40 4.23
C GLN A 83 -14.40 1.17 4.30
N LEU A 84 -13.91 -0.02 3.93
CA LEU A 84 -12.48 -0.30 3.96
C LEU A 84 -11.69 0.57 2.96
N LEU A 85 -12.27 0.88 1.79
CA LEU A 85 -11.72 1.87 0.86
C LEU A 85 -11.61 3.27 1.50
N LEU A 86 -12.66 3.75 2.15
CA LEU A 86 -12.64 5.06 2.82
C LEU A 86 -11.64 5.08 3.99
N PHE A 87 -11.62 4.01 4.78
CA PHE A 87 -10.67 3.83 5.86
C PHE A 87 -9.23 3.78 5.35
N PHE A 88 -8.98 3.19 4.18
CA PHE A 88 -7.67 3.17 3.53
C PHE A 88 -7.23 4.58 3.15
N LEU A 89 -8.08 5.35 2.47
CA LEU A 89 -7.79 6.74 2.10
C LEU A 89 -7.52 7.62 3.34
N ALA A 90 -8.37 7.52 4.36
CA ALA A 90 -8.23 8.26 5.60
C ALA A 90 -6.93 7.90 6.33
N SER A 91 -6.61 6.60 6.39
CA SER A 91 -5.38 6.10 7.00
C SER A 91 -4.14 6.57 6.25
N THR A 92 -4.13 6.51 4.92
CA THR A 92 -3.02 7.03 4.11
C THR A 92 -2.83 8.52 4.31
N THR A 93 -3.92 9.29 4.36
CA THR A 93 -3.88 10.73 4.69
C THR A 93 -3.24 10.96 6.06
N ALA A 94 -3.68 10.22 7.08
CA ALA A 94 -3.11 10.28 8.42
C ALA A 94 -1.62 9.92 8.40
N GLN A 95 -1.19 8.89 7.67
CA GLN A 95 0.22 8.51 7.54
C GLN A 95 1.10 9.65 7.00
N PHE A 96 0.61 10.42 6.02
CA PHE A 96 1.33 11.60 5.51
C PHE A 96 1.43 12.72 6.54
N ILE A 97 0.35 12.98 7.28
CA ILE A 97 0.33 13.97 8.38
C ILE A 97 1.34 13.54 9.46
N PHE A 98 1.22 12.31 9.95
CA PHE A 98 2.13 11.72 10.94
C PHE A 98 3.58 11.87 10.53
N ARG A 99 3.88 11.56 9.28
CA ARG A 99 5.23 11.65 8.75
C ARG A 99 5.75 13.07 8.65
N TYR A 100 4.90 14.02 8.26
CA TYR A 100 5.27 15.43 8.23
C TYR A 100 5.66 15.92 9.64
N PHE A 101 4.87 15.60 10.67
CA PHE A 101 5.19 15.96 12.05
C PHE A 101 6.44 15.24 12.57
N LEU A 102 6.57 13.94 12.26
CA LEU A 102 7.74 13.15 12.64
C LEU A 102 9.04 13.76 12.12
N LEU A 103 9.04 14.30 10.90
CA LEU A 103 10.21 14.94 10.31
C LEU A 103 10.41 16.37 10.82
N SER A 104 9.35 17.19 10.89
CA SER A 104 9.45 18.62 11.21
C SER A 104 9.59 18.94 12.71
N LYS A 105 9.30 17.99 13.60
CA LYS A 105 9.32 18.18 15.07
C LYS A 105 10.23 17.17 15.78
N ASP A 106 11.32 16.77 15.14
CA ASP A 106 12.33 15.86 15.70
C ASP A 106 11.74 14.55 16.26
N GLY A 107 10.70 14.02 15.61
CA GLY A 107 10.02 12.80 16.02
C GLY A 107 8.90 12.98 17.04
N HIS A 108 8.64 14.19 17.53
CA HIS A 108 7.54 14.44 18.45
C HIS A 108 6.22 14.68 17.70
N ILE A 109 5.30 13.72 17.82
CA ILE A 109 3.93 13.86 17.33
C ILE A 109 3.04 14.29 18.50
N PRO A 110 2.30 15.41 18.40
CA PRO A 110 1.40 15.84 19.44
C PRO A 110 0.32 14.78 19.72
N HIS A 111 0.14 14.35 20.97
CA HIS A 111 -0.86 13.34 21.34
C HIS A 111 -2.28 13.76 20.93
N ASN A 112 -2.60 15.04 21.07
CA ASN A 112 -3.90 15.61 20.66
C ASN A 112 -4.16 15.42 19.16
N LEU A 113 -3.12 15.46 18.32
CA LEU A 113 -3.27 15.23 16.89
C LEU A 113 -3.61 13.77 16.59
N ILE A 114 -2.97 12.83 17.29
CA ILE A 114 -3.26 11.38 17.16
C ILE A 114 -4.73 11.11 17.49
N TRP A 115 -5.17 11.62 18.64
CA TRP A 115 -6.55 11.44 19.10
C TRP A 115 -7.54 12.10 18.15
N PHE A 116 -7.28 13.34 17.73
CA PHE A 116 -8.11 14.06 16.77
C PHE A 116 -8.27 13.30 15.45
N MET A 117 -7.17 12.78 14.87
CA MET A 117 -7.25 11.99 13.63
C MET A 117 -8.04 10.69 13.83
N GLY A 118 -7.86 10.00 14.97
CA GLY A 118 -8.62 8.80 15.28
C GLY A 118 -10.13 9.05 15.41
N VAL A 119 -10.50 10.10 16.15
CA VAL A 119 -11.90 10.52 16.33
C VAL A 119 -12.52 10.97 15.00
N MET A 120 -11.80 11.78 14.22
CA MET A 120 -12.25 12.21 12.89
C MET A 120 -12.47 11.01 11.97
N ALA A 121 -11.52 10.06 11.93
CA ALA A 121 -11.66 8.86 11.12
C ALA A 121 -12.87 8.02 11.55
N PHE A 122 -13.12 7.87 12.86
CA PHE A 122 -14.28 7.16 13.38
C PHE A 122 -15.60 7.82 12.94
N PHE A 123 -15.77 9.13 13.17
CA PHE A 123 -16.98 9.85 12.78
C PHE A 123 -17.18 9.87 11.26
N LEU A 124 -16.10 10.02 10.50
CA LEU A 124 -16.16 9.99 9.04
C LEU A 124 -16.66 8.64 8.52
N ASN A 125 -16.18 7.53 9.07
CA ASN A 125 -16.65 6.19 8.71
C ASN A 125 -18.11 5.97 9.12
N LEU A 126 -18.50 6.36 10.35
CA LEU A 126 -19.88 6.24 10.81
C LEU A 126 -20.84 7.04 9.93
N PHE A 127 -20.49 8.29 9.64
CA PHE A 127 -21.26 9.14 8.74
C PHE A 127 -21.41 8.52 7.34
N HIS A 128 -20.32 7.98 6.79
CA HIS A 128 -20.35 7.35 5.49
C HIS A 128 -21.19 6.05 5.48
N ILE A 129 -21.22 5.27 6.56
CA ILE A 129 -22.14 4.12 6.70
C ILE A 129 -23.59 4.57 6.58
N ILE A 130 -23.98 5.62 7.31
CA ILE A 130 -25.35 6.15 7.29
C ILE A 130 -25.68 6.69 5.90
N LEU A 131 -24.76 7.44 5.29
CA LEU A 131 -24.94 8.00 3.96
C LEU A 131 -25.11 6.90 2.90
N LEU A 132 -24.30 5.84 2.96
CA LEU A 132 -24.38 4.72 2.03
C LEU A 132 -25.66 3.90 2.24
N ALA A 133 -26.10 3.68 3.49
CA ALA A 133 -27.38 3.06 3.79
C ALA A 133 -28.56 3.87 3.25
N TRP A 134 -28.53 5.19 3.38
CA TRP A 134 -29.57 6.05 2.84
C TRP A 134 -29.58 6.07 1.30
N ALA A 135 -28.39 6.10 0.70
CA ALA A 135 -28.22 6.21 -0.74
C ALA A 135 -28.45 4.89 -1.49
N ASP A 136 -28.02 3.76 -0.92
CA ASP A 136 -27.81 2.52 -1.67
C ASP A 136 -28.46 1.25 -1.08
N TYR A 137 -29.24 1.39 0.01
CA TYR A 137 -29.93 0.24 0.57
C TYR A 137 -31.00 -0.30 -0.40
N PRO A 138 -31.03 -1.63 -0.67
CA PRO A 138 -31.97 -2.22 -1.60
C PRO A 138 -33.41 -2.05 -1.10
N ARG A 139 -34.22 -1.30 -1.84
CA ARG A 139 -35.64 -1.08 -1.53
C ARG A 139 -36.50 -2.10 -2.26
N PRO A 140 -37.63 -2.57 -1.66
CA PRO A 140 -38.52 -3.54 -2.27
C PRO A 140 -38.93 -3.19 -3.71
N ASP A 141 -39.22 -1.91 -3.96
CA ASP A 141 -39.67 -1.38 -5.25
C ASP A 141 -38.63 -1.50 -6.39
N TYR A 142 -37.40 -1.91 -6.07
CA TYR A 142 -36.32 -2.05 -7.04
C TYR A 142 -35.95 -3.50 -7.35
N PHE A 143 -36.49 -4.50 -6.62
CA PHE A 143 -36.09 -5.89 -6.82
C PHE A 143 -36.42 -6.42 -8.23
N GLU A 144 -37.57 -6.06 -8.78
CA GLU A 144 -37.95 -6.45 -10.16
C GLU A 144 -36.95 -5.91 -11.20
N LYS A 145 -36.53 -4.65 -11.04
CA LYS A 145 -35.54 -4.00 -11.91
C LYS A 145 -34.13 -4.59 -11.77
N MET A 146 -33.76 -5.02 -10.56
CA MET A 146 -32.51 -5.75 -10.34
C MET A 146 -32.52 -7.10 -11.06
N GLU A 147 -33.66 -7.80 -11.08
CA GLU A 147 -33.82 -9.07 -11.79
C GLU A 147 -33.74 -8.87 -13.31
N GLU A 148 -34.38 -7.83 -13.84
CA GLU A 148 -34.26 -7.44 -15.25
C GLU A 148 -32.82 -7.13 -15.64
N LEU A 149 -32.12 -6.32 -14.85
CA LEU A 149 -30.71 -6.01 -15.07
C LEU A 149 -29.85 -7.28 -15.02
N SER A 150 -30.14 -8.22 -14.13
CA SER A 150 -29.42 -9.49 -14.06
C SER A 150 -29.57 -10.27 -15.36
N LYS A 151 -30.78 -10.29 -15.94
CA LYS A 151 -31.03 -10.95 -17.23
C LYS A 151 -30.25 -10.26 -18.35
N LEU A 152 -30.20 -8.93 -18.38
CA LEU A 152 -29.39 -8.16 -19.33
C LEU A 152 -27.89 -8.48 -19.20
N VAL A 153 -27.36 -8.55 -17.97
CA VAL A 153 -25.95 -8.93 -17.77
C VAL A 153 -25.66 -10.33 -18.29
N THR A 154 -26.57 -11.28 -18.07
CA THR A 154 -26.43 -12.62 -18.63
C THR A 154 -26.48 -12.63 -20.16
N GLN A 155 -27.34 -11.81 -20.78
CA GLN A 155 -27.47 -11.71 -22.23
C GLN A 155 -26.26 -11.03 -22.89
N GLU A 156 -25.75 -9.93 -22.32
CA GLU A 156 -24.68 -9.12 -22.91
C GLU A 156 -23.28 -9.64 -22.57
N ALA A 157 -23.05 -10.04 -21.32
CA ALA A 157 -21.73 -10.46 -20.84
C ALA A 157 -21.58 -11.99 -20.74
N GLY A 158 -22.66 -12.75 -20.91
CA GLY A 158 -22.64 -14.21 -20.76
C GLY A 158 -22.48 -14.69 -19.31
N ILE A 159 -22.56 -13.78 -18.33
CA ILE A 159 -22.36 -14.09 -16.91
C ILE A 159 -23.67 -14.61 -16.31
N THR A 160 -23.68 -15.85 -15.85
CA THR A 160 -24.88 -16.46 -15.27
C THR A 160 -25.01 -16.23 -13.76
N ASP A 161 -26.24 -16.34 -13.25
CA ASP A 161 -26.58 -16.27 -11.82
C ASP A 161 -26.15 -14.96 -11.13
N VAL A 162 -26.23 -13.84 -11.83
CA VAL A 162 -25.88 -12.53 -11.26
C VAL A 162 -26.87 -12.20 -10.15
N LYS A 163 -26.36 -11.77 -8.99
CA LYS A 163 -27.17 -11.29 -7.86
C LYS A 163 -26.60 -9.96 -7.41
N PHE A 164 -27.44 -8.93 -7.42
CA PHE A 164 -27.08 -7.61 -6.93
C PHE A 164 -27.29 -7.54 -5.41
N SER A 165 -26.25 -7.13 -4.68
CA SER A 165 -26.33 -6.88 -3.24
C SER A 165 -26.98 -5.53 -2.92
N SER A 166 -26.93 -4.61 -3.89
CA SER A 166 -27.44 -3.24 -3.87
C SER A 166 -27.82 -2.84 -5.29
N PHE A 167 -28.80 -1.95 -5.42
CA PHE A 167 -29.10 -1.30 -6.69
C PHE A 167 -29.81 0.01 -6.40
N THR A 168 -29.26 1.06 -6.98
CA THR A 168 -29.82 2.39 -6.94
C THR A 168 -29.76 2.99 -8.32
N TRP A 169 -30.84 3.69 -8.70
CA TRP A 169 -30.83 4.47 -9.92
C TRP A 169 -29.69 5.48 -9.88
N ALA A 170 -28.78 5.41 -10.86
CA ALA A 170 -27.62 6.29 -10.94
C ALA A 170 -28.00 7.80 -10.93
N ARG A 171 -29.24 8.13 -11.33
CA ARG A 171 -29.79 9.49 -11.34
C ARG A 171 -30.65 9.84 -10.11
N SER A 172 -30.76 8.94 -9.14
CA SER A 172 -31.51 9.23 -7.92
C SER A 172 -30.79 10.29 -7.10
N PHE A 173 -31.56 11.18 -6.48
CA PHE A 173 -31.01 12.24 -5.64
C PHE A 173 -30.10 11.71 -4.50
N PRO A 174 -30.47 10.65 -3.75
CA PRO A 174 -29.60 10.11 -2.69
C PRO A 174 -28.25 9.62 -3.20
N TRP A 175 -28.21 8.94 -4.34
CA TRP A 175 -26.97 8.46 -4.94
C TRP A 175 -26.08 9.60 -5.46
N LEU A 176 -26.68 10.59 -6.14
CA LEU A 176 -25.95 11.77 -6.61
C LEU A 176 -25.35 12.56 -5.44
N MET A 177 -26.08 12.68 -4.33
CA MET A 177 -25.57 13.29 -3.10
C MET A 177 -24.42 12.49 -2.49
N HIS A 178 -24.52 11.16 -2.43
CA HIS A 178 -23.41 10.30 -2.00
C HIS A 178 -22.18 10.50 -2.87
N CYS A 179 -22.33 10.48 -4.20
CA CYS A 179 -21.24 10.73 -5.15
C CYS A 179 -20.59 12.11 -4.93
N ALA A 180 -21.37 13.17 -4.78
CA ALA A 180 -20.86 14.52 -4.55
C ALA A 180 -20.05 14.61 -3.24
N ILE A 181 -20.53 13.99 -2.16
CA ILE A 181 -19.83 13.93 -0.88
C ILE A 181 -18.53 13.13 -1.01
N MET A 182 -18.54 11.99 -1.72
CA MET A 182 -17.35 11.19 -1.96
C MET A 182 -16.30 11.96 -2.76
N VAL A 183 -16.69 12.68 -3.81
CA VAL A 183 -15.78 13.55 -4.58
C VAL A 183 -15.15 14.61 -3.69
N PHE A 184 -15.94 15.27 -2.83
CA PHE A 184 -15.44 16.27 -1.90
C PHE A 184 -14.45 15.68 -0.88
N LEU A 185 -14.78 14.52 -0.29
CA LEU A 185 -13.92 13.83 0.67
C LEU A 185 -12.59 13.41 0.04
N PHE A 186 -12.64 12.77 -1.14
CA PHE A 186 -11.44 12.34 -1.86
C PHE A 186 -10.56 13.53 -2.24
N SER A 187 -11.16 14.60 -2.77
CA SER A 187 -10.42 15.82 -3.13
C SER A 187 -9.73 16.45 -1.92
N THR A 188 -10.41 16.50 -0.77
CA THR A 188 -9.85 17.03 0.47
C THR A 188 -8.67 16.18 0.98
N CYS A 189 -8.82 14.86 1.01
CA CYS A 189 -7.73 13.94 1.38
C CYS A 189 -6.51 14.11 0.47
N TYR A 190 -6.71 14.17 -0.85
CA TYR A 190 -5.62 14.35 -1.81
C TYR A 190 -4.95 15.72 -1.73
N ALA A 191 -5.71 16.78 -1.44
CA ALA A 191 -5.13 18.09 -1.17
C ALA A 191 -4.21 18.06 0.05
N VAL A 192 -4.64 17.43 1.14
CA VAL A 192 -3.83 17.26 2.36
C VAL A 192 -2.58 16.42 2.08
N ILE A 193 -2.71 15.27 1.42
CA ILE A 193 -1.58 14.41 1.04
C ILE A 193 -0.57 15.22 0.20
N THR A 194 -1.05 15.98 -0.78
CA THR A 194 -0.22 16.79 -1.68
C THR A 194 0.56 17.85 -0.89
N VAL A 195 -0.11 18.60 -0.01
CA VAL A 195 0.54 19.59 0.87
C VAL A 195 1.60 18.92 1.76
N CYS A 196 1.28 17.78 2.37
CA CYS A 196 2.24 17.03 3.18
C CYS A 196 3.45 16.55 2.37
N VAL A 197 3.25 16.03 1.15
CA VAL A 197 4.34 15.62 0.25
C VAL A 197 5.25 16.80 -0.07
N PHE A 198 4.70 17.95 -0.43
CA PHE A 198 5.48 19.15 -0.71
C PHE A 198 6.28 19.62 0.52
N LYS A 199 5.63 19.68 1.69
CA LYS A 199 6.28 20.08 2.94
C LYS A 199 7.38 19.09 3.37
N ILE A 200 7.14 17.79 3.26
CA ILE A 200 8.15 16.75 3.54
C ILE A 200 9.35 16.91 2.60
N ARG A 201 9.11 17.12 1.29
CA ARG A 201 10.19 17.32 0.32
C ARG A 201 10.98 18.59 0.58
N SER A 202 10.33 19.71 0.90
CA SER A 202 11.01 20.97 1.24
C SER A 202 11.88 20.80 2.48
N PHE A 203 11.31 20.23 3.55
CA PHE A 203 12.02 20.00 4.80
C PHE A 203 13.24 19.10 4.62
N VAL A 204 13.09 17.99 3.88
CA VAL A 204 14.20 17.10 3.53
C VAL A 204 15.26 17.87 2.76
N ARG A 205 14.90 18.64 1.73
CA ARG A 205 15.87 19.43 0.95
C ARG A 205 16.64 20.43 1.83
N GLU A 206 15.94 21.25 2.61
CA GLU A 206 16.53 22.29 3.45
C GLU A 206 17.46 21.73 4.53
N SER A 207 17.04 20.66 5.22
CA SER A 207 17.82 20.01 6.30
C SER A 207 19.17 19.47 5.84
N PHE A 208 19.28 19.11 4.54
CA PHE A 208 20.51 18.55 3.97
C PHE A 208 21.35 19.58 3.20
N THR A 209 20.81 20.73 2.82
CA THR A 209 21.58 21.81 2.15
C THR A 209 22.32 22.71 3.16
N PHE A 210 21.69 23.05 4.28
CA PHE A 210 22.22 24.05 5.23
C PHE A 210 23.50 23.64 5.99
N ASN A 211 23.92 22.37 5.89
CA ASN A 211 25.04 21.83 6.66
C ASN A 211 26.35 21.70 5.87
N VAL A 212 26.43 22.24 4.64
CA VAL A 212 27.63 22.13 3.79
C VAL A 212 28.67 23.22 4.09
N ASP A 213 28.27 24.35 4.70
CA ASP A 213 29.14 25.53 4.80
C ASP A 213 29.92 25.68 6.12
N ILE A 214 29.81 24.74 7.07
CA ILE A 214 30.51 24.82 8.36
C ILE A 214 31.72 23.87 8.38
N GLY A 215 32.90 24.41 8.13
CA GLY A 215 34.21 23.88 8.58
C GLY A 215 34.56 22.45 8.15
N GLU A 216 35.16 22.32 6.98
CA GLU A 216 35.48 21.11 6.20
C GLU A 216 36.26 19.97 6.89
N LYS A 217 36.75 20.11 8.12
CA LYS A 217 37.88 19.26 8.57
C LYS A 217 37.59 17.99 9.38
N ASP A 218 36.39 17.68 9.88
CA ASP A 218 36.26 16.46 10.74
C ASP A 218 34.97 15.62 10.71
N ASN A 219 33.93 15.98 9.95
CA ASN A 219 32.62 15.28 10.06
C ASN A 219 32.20 14.42 8.85
N SER A 220 33.14 13.73 8.21
CA SER A 220 32.85 12.84 7.06
C SER A 220 31.79 11.76 7.39
N MET A 221 31.84 11.20 8.60
CA MET A 221 30.90 10.18 9.07
C MET A 221 29.49 10.72 9.30
N GLU A 222 29.36 11.94 9.83
CA GLU A 222 28.04 12.56 10.04
C GLU A 222 27.39 12.93 8.71
N LYS A 223 28.17 13.46 7.76
CA LYS A 223 27.71 13.73 6.40
C LYS A 223 27.15 12.46 5.74
N LEU A 224 27.88 11.35 5.83
CA LEU A 224 27.43 10.05 5.31
C LEU A 224 26.14 9.55 5.98
N LYS A 225 26.01 9.71 7.31
CA LYS A 225 24.78 9.35 8.04
C LYS A 225 23.59 10.19 7.60
N LYS A 226 23.77 11.51 7.45
CA LYS A 226 22.76 12.45 6.97
C LYS A 226 22.30 12.10 5.55
N GLU A 227 23.23 11.90 4.62
CA GLU A 227 22.91 11.50 3.25
C GLU A 227 22.14 10.18 3.19
N ARG A 228 22.53 9.20 4.00
CA ARG A 228 21.82 7.92 4.08
C ARG A 228 20.39 8.09 4.61
N LEU A 229 20.17 8.98 5.57
CA LEU A 229 18.83 9.28 6.09
C LEU A 229 17.96 9.99 5.04
N ARG A 230 18.54 10.91 4.25
CA ARG A 230 17.88 11.53 3.09
C ARG A 230 17.39 10.48 2.11
N ASP A 231 18.27 9.55 1.76
CA ASP A 231 18.01 8.44 0.85
C ASP A 231 16.86 7.55 1.34
N TYR A 232 16.83 7.21 2.63
CA TYR A 232 15.73 6.43 3.20
C TYR A 232 14.42 7.19 3.18
N ASN A 233 14.44 8.49 3.50
CA ASN A 233 13.24 9.32 3.42
C ASN A 233 12.68 9.38 2.01
N ASN A 234 13.52 9.56 0.99
CA ASN A 234 13.06 9.59 -0.39
C ASN A 234 12.42 8.25 -0.81
N GLN A 235 13.01 7.11 -0.41
CA GLN A 235 12.45 5.79 -0.69
C GLN A 235 11.09 5.57 -0.03
N ILE A 236 10.95 5.94 1.25
CA ILE A 236 9.67 5.80 1.98
C ILE A 236 8.63 6.74 1.38
N THR A 237 9.01 7.96 0.96
CA THR A 237 8.07 8.90 0.31
C THR A 237 7.58 8.35 -1.01
N ALA A 238 8.46 7.79 -1.83
CA ALA A 238 8.07 7.14 -3.06
C ALA A 238 7.09 5.98 -2.79
N ALA A 239 7.37 5.12 -1.81
CA ALA A 239 6.49 4.01 -1.46
C ALA A 239 5.10 4.49 -1.00
N LEU A 240 5.03 5.49 -0.11
CA LEU A 240 3.75 6.04 0.35
C LEU A 240 2.99 6.78 -0.76
N ILE A 241 3.67 7.41 -1.72
CA ILE A 241 3.01 8.02 -2.89
C ILE A 241 2.35 6.94 -3.74
N VAL A 242 3.03 5.82 -4.00
CA VAL A 242 2.42 4.69 -4.73
C VAL A 242 1.18 4.19 -3.99
N GLN A 243 1.25 4.07 -2.66
CA GLN A 243 0.09 3.70 -1.84
C GLN A 243 -1.07 4.69 -1.96
N ALA A 244 -0.79 6.00 -1.97
CA ALA A 244 -1.81 7.03 -2.15
C ALA A 244 -2.43 7.05 -3.55
N ILE A 245 -1.73 6.53 -4.57
CA ILE A 245 -2.27 6.44 -5.93
C ILE A 245 -3.26 5.29 -6.05
N LEU A 246 -3.12 4.20 -5.29
CA LEU A 246 -3.98 3.01 -5.46
C LEU A 246 -5.50 3.29 -5.37
N PRO A 247 -6.01 4.07 -4.40
CA PRO A 247 -7.43 4.42 -4.35
C PRO A 247 -7.93 5.18 -5.58
N THR A 248 -7.04 5.88 -6.31
CA THR A 248 -7.44 6.60 -7.53
C THR A 248 -7.93 5.64 -8.61
N PHE A 249 -7.34 4.44 -8.72
CA PHE A 249 -7.79 3.46 -9.70
C PHE A 249 -9.22 2.99 -9.41
N GLU A 250 -9.57 2.81 -8.14
CA GLU A 250 -10.94 2.48 -7.73
C GLU A 250 -11.91 3.61 -7.99
N VAL A 251 -11.53 4.84 -7.68
CA VAL A 251 -12.37 6.01 -7.99
C VAL A 251 -12.61 6.13 -9.49
N ILE A 252 -11.58 5.93 -10.31
CA ILE A 252 -11.71 5.95 -11.77
C ILE A 252 -12.64 4.82 -12.24
N ALA A 253 -12.48 3.61 -11.71
CA ALA A 253 -13.34 2.49 -12.07
C ALA A 253 -14.79 2.73 -11.64
N MET A 254 -15.04 3.20 -10.41
CA MET A 254 -16.38 3.55 -9.93
C MET A 254 -16.99 4.69 -10.76
N SER A 255 -16.20 5.72 -11.07
CA SER A 255 -16.66 6.83 -11.93
C SER A 255 -17.01 6.33 -13.33
N THR A 256 -16.22 5.41 -13.88
CA THR A 256 -16.54 4.75 -15.17
C THR A 256 -17.85 3.99 -15.07
N GLN A 257 -18.08 3.24 -13.99
CA GLN A 257 -19.31 2.47 -13.78
C GLN A 257 -20.55 3.35 -13.62
N ILE A 258 -20.40 4.55 -13.06
CA ILE A 258 -21.50 5.50 -12.87
C ILE A 258 -21.76 6.30 -14.16
N LEU A 259 -20.71 6.84 -14.77
CA LEU A 259 -20.82 7.79 -15.88
C LEU A 259 -21.05 7.09 -17.22
N LEU A 260 -20.46 5.91 -17.45
CA LEU A 260 -20.55 5.24 -18.74
C LEU A 260 -21.99 4.89 -19.12
N PRO A 261 -22.85 4.33 -18.25
CA PRO A 261 -24.28 4.11 -18.55
C PRO A 261 -25.06 5.39 -18.83
N ILE A 262 -24.63 6.53 -18.27
CA ILE A 262 -25.32 7.82 -18.44
C ILE A 262 -25.06 8.37 -19.85
N PHE A 263 -23.81 8.28 -20.33
CA PHE A 263 -23.39 8.91 -21.59
C PHE A 263 -23.36 7.94 -22.78
N TYR A 264 -23.24 6.64 -22.54
CA TYR A 264 -23.12 5.63 -23.58
C TYR A 264 -23.96 4.39 -23.24
N PRO A 265 -25.30 4.44 -23.40
CA PRO A 265 -26.16 3.28 -23.20
C PRO A 265 -26.14 2.39 -24.45
N SER A 266 -25.07 1.60 -24.62
CA SER A 266 -24.96 0.60 -25.69
C SER A 266 -24.92 -0.81 -25.09
N GLY A 267 -25.19 -1.84 -25.89
CA GLY A 267 -25.04 -3.23 -25.45
C GLY A 267 -23.60 -3.68 -25.13
N THR A 268 -22.62 -2.78 -25.24
CA THR A 268 -21.22 -3.02 -24.81
C THR A 268 -20.91 -2.43 -23.43
N THR A 269 -21.83 -1.65 -22.87
CA THR A 269 -21.61 -0.89 -21.64
C THR A 269 -21.47 -1.80 -20.42
N VAL A 270 -22.29 -2.84 -20.34
CA VAL A 270 -22.18 -3.87 -19.29
C VAL A 270 -20.84 -4.59 -19.38
N PHE A 271 -20.40 -4.94 -20.60
CA PHE A 271 -19.09 -5.55 -20.81
C PHE A 271 -17.96 -4.66 -20.30
N ILE A 272 -17.94 -3.38 -20.67
CA ILE A 272 -16.89 -2.45 -20.20
C ILE A 272 -16.92 -2.34 -18.67
N ILE A 273 -18.10 -2.22 -18.05
CA ILE A 273 -18.25 -2.18 -16.59
C ILE A 273 -17.60 -3.39 -15.91
N VAL A 274 -17.87 -4.59 -16.40
CA VAL A 274 -17.29 -5.82 -15.83
C VAL A 274 -15.77 -5.82 -15.92
N TYR A 275 -15.21 -5.44 -17.07
CA TYR A 275 -13.76 -5.49 -17.28
C TYR A 275 -12.99 -4.38 -16.56
N THR A 276 -13.62 -3.24 -16.25
CA THR A 276 -12.98 -2.16 -15.46
C THR A 276 -12.59 -2.59 -14.04
N VAL A 277 -13.21 -3.65 -13.50
CA VAL A 277 -12.92 -4.15 -12.15
C VAL A 277 -11.66 -5.03 -12.12
N ILE A 278 -11.32 -5.70 -13.23
CA ILE A 278 -10.21 -6.68 -13.27
C ILE A 278 -8.87 -6.06 -12.84
N PRO A 279 -8.46 -4.86 -13.32
CA PRO A 279 -7.21 -4.23 -12.86
C PRO A 279 -7.19 -3.96 -11.35
N LEU A 280 -8.35 -3.69 -10.74
CA LEU A 280 -8.44 -3.41 -9.30
C LEU A 280 -8.05 -4.62 -8.44
N TYR A 281 -8.20 -5.82 -8.97
CA TYR A 281 -7.78 -7.05 -8.31
C TYR A 281 -6.29 -7.14 -8.07
N PHE A 282 -5.50 -6.41 -8.87
CA PHE A 282 -4.05 -6.35 -8.71
C PHE A 282 -3.57 -5.25 -7.76
N ALA A 283 -4.43 -4.32 -7.33
CA ALA A 283 -4.09 -3.36 -6.27
C ALA A 283 -3.38 -4.01 -5.05
N PRO A 284 -3.85 -5.17 -4.52
CA PRO A 284 -3.21 -5.83 -3.41
C PRO A 284 -1.85 -6.47 -3.71
N VAL A 285 -1.55 -6.68 -4.98
CA VAL A 285 -0.28 -7.21 -5.49
C VAL A 285 0.70 -6.05 -5.75
N ILE A 286 0.22 -4.97 -6.35
CA ILE A 286 1.03 -3.80 -6.75
C ILE A 286 1.64 -3.12 -5.53
N ASN A 287 0.88 -2.95 -4.45
CA ASN A 287 1.38 -2.27 -3.25
C ASN A 287 2.65 -2.92 -2.65
N PRO A 288 2.64 -4.21 -2.29
CA PRO A 288 3.83 -4.83 -1.71
C PRO A 288 4.98 -4.93 -2.72
N ILE A 289 4.70 -5.17 -4.01
CA ILE A 289 5.75 -5.16 -5.04
C ILE A 289 6.43 -3.80 -5.12
N ALA A 290 5.65 -2.71 -5.21
CA ALA A 290 6.19 -1.36 -5.27
C ALA A 290 7.01 -1.03 -4.02
N THR A 291 6.53 -1.41 -2.84
CA THR A 291 7.25 -1.17 -1.57
C THR A 291 8.56 -1.96 -1.52
N ILE A 292 8.55 -3.25 -1.87
CA ILE A 292 9.75 -4.09 -1.95
C ILE A 292 10.75 -3.51 -2.96
N TYR A 293 10.26 -3.08 -4.13
CA TYR A 293 11.09 -2.54 -5.19
C TYR A 293 11.73 -1.20 -4.80
N LEU A 294 10.96 -0.29 -4.20
CA LEU A 294 11.42 1.08 -3.87
C LEU A 294 12.33 1.11 -2.64
N VAL A 295 12.13 0.23 -1.65
CA VAL A 295 12.91 0.22 -0.41
C VAL A 295 14.16 -0.67 -0.57
N LYS A 296 15.33 -0.05 -0.71
CA LYS A 296 16.62 -0.72 -1.02
C LYS A 296 16.91 -1.93 -0.11
N PRO A 297 16.76 -1.86 1.24
CA PRO A 297 16.99 -3.02 2.11
C PRO A 297 16.10 -4.22 1.81
N TYR A 298 14.82 -3.97 1.46
CA TYR A 298 13.85 -5.02 1.16
C TYR A 298 14.17 -5.67 -0.18
N ARG A 299 14.41 -4.86 -1.22
CA ARG A 299 14.86 -5.35 -2.53
C ARG A 299 16.10 -6.22 -2.43
N ARG A 300 17.13 -5.77 -1.70
CA ARG A 300 18.37 -6.55 -1.49
C ARG A 300 18.10 -7.87 -0.78
N ALA A 301 17.25 -7.86 0.25
CA ALA A 301 16.90 -9.08 0.98
C ALA A 301 16.18 -10.09 0.08
N VAL A 302 15.24 -9.63 -0.76
CA VAL A 302 14.51 -10.48 -1.71
C VAL A 302 15.43 -11.02 -2.80
N LEU A 303 16.25 -10.17 -3.43
CA LEU A 303 17.25 -10.60 -4.41
C LEU A 303 18.23 -11.61 -3.80
N ASN A 304 18.66 -11.40 -2.56
CA ASN A 304 19.50 -12.34 -1.85
C ASN A 304 18.79 -13.65 -1.47
N ILE A 305 17.46 -13.75 -1.51
CA ILE A 305 16.75 -15.03 -1.33
C ILE A 305 16.72 -15.78 -2.66
N PHE A 306 16.39 -15.10 -3.75
CA PHE A 306 16.25 -15.71 -5.08
C PHE A 306 17.59 -16.00 -5.77
N PHE A 307 18.59 -15.14 -5.61
CA PHE A 307 19.89 -15.23 -6.29
C PHE A 307 21.02 -15.71 -5.37
N LYS A 308 20.72 -16.32 -4.21
CA LYS A 308 21.70 -16.71 -3.17
C LYS A 308 22.69 -17.82 -3.56
N ARG A 309 22.96 -18.06 -4.85
CA ARG A 309 23.60 -19.29 -5.32
C ARG A 309 24.92 -19.14 -6.07
N THR A 310 25.62 -17.99 -6.03
CA THR A 310 26.93 -17.89 -6.73
C THR A 310 28.07 -17.20 -5.98
N ASN A 311 27.84 -16.35 -4.98
CA ASN A 311 28.93 -15.55 -4.38
C ASN A 311 29.63 -16.19 -3.16
N PHE A 312 29.18 -17.36 -2.68
CA PHE A 312 29.90 -18.08 -1.62
C PHE A 312 31.19 -18.72 -2.14
N GLU A 313 31.30 -18.95 -3.46
CA GLU A 313 32.52 -19.48 -4.08
C GLU A 313 33.54 -18.38 -4.37
N THR A 314 33.12 -17.18 -4.76
CA THR A 314 34.06 -16.08 -5.06
C THR A 314 34.75 -15.56 -3.80
N THR A 315 34.03 -15.46 -2.67
CA THR A 315 34.62 -14.96 -1.42
C THR A 315 35.62 -15.97 -0.82
N ASN A 316 35.38 -17.27 -0.99
CA ASN A 316 36.31 -18.32 -0.59
C ASN A 316 37.50 -18.43 -1.56
N ALA A 317 37.32 -18.19 -2.86
CA ALA A 317 38.42 -18.14 -3.82
C ALA A 317 39.34 -16.93 -3.58
N THR A 318 38.79 -15.75 -3.27
CA THR A 318 39.60 -14.55 -2.94
C THR A 318 40.26 -14.65 -1.57
N MET A 319 39.62 -15.28 -0.57
CA MET A 319 40.31 -15.58 0.70
C MET A 319 41.43 -16.60 0.51
N LYS A 320 41.24 -17.68 -0.26
CA LYS A 320 42.33 -18.65 -0.55
C LYS A 320 43.50 -18.00 -1.30
N TYR A 321 43.23 -17.02 -2.16
CA TYR A 321 44.28 -16.28 -2.87
C TYR A 321 45.03 -15.32 -1.93
N ASN A 322 44.33 -14.66 -0.99
CA ASN A 322 44.95 -13.73 -0.04
C ASN A 322 45.64 -14.41 1.15
N THR A 323 45.18 -15.57 1.63
CA THR A 323 45.94 -16.36 2.62
C THR A 323 47.06 -17.20 2.00
N GLY A 324 46.99 -17.49 0.70
CA GLY A 324 48.10 -18.13 -0.03
C GLY A 324 49.27 -17.19 -0.34
N ILE A 325 49.05 -15.87 -0.40
CA ILE A 325 50.10 -14.88 -0.71
C ILE A 325 50.81 -14.35 0.56
N LEU A 326 50.19 -14.47 1.74
CA LEU A 326 50.78 -14.02 3.02
C LEU A 326 51.65 -15.07 3.74
N MET A 327 51.91 -16.23 3.13
CA MET A 327 52.87 -17.22 3.66
C MET A 327 54.19 -17.29 2.90
N ASN A 328 54.56 -16.24 2.17
CA ASN A 328 55.90 -16.13 1.60
C ASN A 328 56.67 -14.98 2.27
N LYS A 329 57.63 -15.39 3.12
CA LYS A 329 58.90 -14.72 3.42
C LYS A 329 58.84 -13.26 3.88
N ASP A 330 59.04 -13.05 5.17
CA ASP A 330 60.24 -12.38 5.71
C ASP A 330 60.00 -11.84 7.12
N ASN A 331 60.82 -12.36 8.04
CA ASN A 331 61.28 -11.82 9.34
C ASN A 331 61.29 -12.86 10.46
N GLN A 332 62.13 -13.87 10.23
CA GLN A 332 63.13 -14.21 11.23
C GLN A 332 64.07 -13.00 11.42
N GLN A 333 64.05 -12.36 12.59
CA GLN A 333 65.21 -11.73 13.27
C GLN A 333 64.71 -11.13 14.60
N THR A 334 64.84 -11.89 15.68
CA THR A 334 65.82 -11.64 16.77
C THR A 334 65.66 -10.29 17.45
N ASN A 335 65.18 -10.29 18.69
CA ASN A 335 65.88 -9.68 19.81
C ASN A 335 65.38 -10.28 21.13
N ALA A 336 66.23 -11.13 21.70
CA ALA A 336 66.15 -11.58 23.08
C ALA A 336 66.56 -10.41 23.99
N VAL A 337 65.72 -10.06 24.94
CA VAL A 337 66.08 -9.20 26.08
C VAL A 337 65.99 -10.06 27.32
N ALA A 338 67.13 -10.23 27.99
CA ALA A 338 67.27 -10.96 29.24
C ALA A 338 66.61 -10.21 30.41
N PRO A 339 66.04 -10.91 31.40
CA PRO A 339 65.64 -10.29 32.66
C PRO A 339 66.88 -10.06 33.54
N MET A 340 67.04 -8.83 34.02
CA MET A 340 67.97 -8.48 35.09
C MET A 340 67.40 -8.92 36.44
N ASP A 341 68.24 -9.60 37.21
CA ASP A 341 68.06 -9.85 38.64
C ASP A 341 67.98 -8.55 39.43
N VAL A 342 67.09 -8.50 40.42
CA VAL A 342 67.06 -7.46 41.45
C VAL A 342 67.15 -8.16 42.81
N GLU A 343 68.34 -8.10 43.40
CA GLU A 343 68.57 -8.30 44.84
C GLU A 343 68.32 -6.98 45.58
N ASN A 344 67.37 -7.00 46.52
CA ASN A 344 67.56 -6.71 47.95
C ASN A 344 66.23 -6.66 48.69
#